data_AF-A0A7W7B334-F1
#
_entry.id   AF-A0A7W7B334-F1
#
_cell.length_a   1.000
_cell.length_b   1.000
_cell.length_c   1.000
_cell.angle_alpha   90.00
_cell.angle_beta   90.00
_cell.angle_gamma   90.00
#
_symmetry.space_group_name_H-M   'P 1'
#
loop_
_entity.id
_entity.type
_entity.pdbx_description
1 polymer ?
#
loop_
_entity_poly.entity_id
_entity_poly.type
_entity_poly.pdbx_seq_one_letter_code
_entity_poly.pdbx_strand_id
1 'polypeptide(L)'
;MKTNSKMVVCGAAALLSVSLAAPAAAQNCWNGAAVKAAKVRDMQTLLMVGALQCRSTAHDVLGHYNRFVKTHRAAISAHNDILKTHFVRAGKARDYDRFATAMANGHSAGAGNPAFCKETAALAEQVAGLSRSEVEAIADRMFTAPKGVGRTCS
;
A
#
# COMPACT_ATOMS: atom_id res chain seq x y z
N MET A 1 -59.50 -48.68 4.20
CA MET A 1 -59.11 -49.84 3.37
C MET A 1 -58.63 -49.33 2.02
N LYS A 2 -57.38 -49.68 1.65
CA LYS A 2 -56.84 -49.95 0.29
C LYS A 2 -57.11 -48.93 -0.86
N THR A 3 -56.22 -47.98 -1.15
CA THR A 3 -55.08 -47.94 -2.13
C THR A 3 -55.39 -47.70 -3.63
N ASN A 4 -54.61 -46.78 -4.23
CA ASN A 4 -53.97 -46.75 -5.59
C ASN A 4 -54.43 -45.60 -6.50
N SER A 5 -53.62 -44.93 -7.34
CA SER A 5 -52.17 -44.87 -7.65
C SER A 5 -52.00 -43.82 -8.77
N LYS A 6 -50.73 -43.44 -9.06
CA LYS A 6 -50.20 -42.71 -10.26
C LYS A 6 -50.15 -41.18 -10.08
N MET A 7 -49.14 -40.42 -10.46
CA MET A 7 -47.99 -40.65 -11.35
C MET A 7 -46.92 -39.59 -11.06
N VAL A 8 -45.65 -39.97 -11.20
CA VAL A 8 -44.47 -39.10 -11.18
C VAL A 8 -44.46 -38.16 -12.41
N VAL A 9 -44.13 -36.89 -12.24
CA VAL A 9 -43.57 -36.03 -13.30
C VAL A 9 -42.40 -35.22 -12.73
N CYS A 10 -41.20 -35.55 -13.18
CA CYS A 10 -39.99 -34.76 -13.04
C CYS A 10 -40.09 -33.49 -13.89
N GLY A 11 -39.98 -32.31 -13.28
CA GLY A 11 -39.83 -31.03 -13.97
C GLY A 11 -38.57 -30.33 -13.48
N ALA A 12 -37.41 -30.64 -14.09
CA ALA A 12 -36.16 -29.93 -13.85
C ALA A 12 -36.17 -28.62 -14.64
N ALA A 13 -36.52 -27.51 -13.99
CA ALA A 13 -36.28 -26.17 -14.54
C ALA A 13 -34.82 -25.79 -14.28
N ALA A 14 -33.98 -25.90 -15.32
CA ALA A 14 -32.59 -25.46 -15.27
C ALA A 14 -32.54 -23.92 -15.22
N LEU A 15 -32.18 -23.38 -14.04
CA LEU A 15 -31.80 -21.98 -13.88
C LEU A 15 -30.42 -21.78 -14.54
N LEU A 16 -30.40 -21.10 -15.68
CA LEU A 16 -29.19 -20.59 -16.33
C LEU A 16 -28.57 -19.49 -15.46
N SER A 17 -27.68 -19.89 -14.54
CA SER A 17 -26.77 -18.98 -13.85
C SER A 17 -25.77 -18.42 -14.85
N VAL A 18 -26.06 -17.24 -15.42
CA VAL A 18 -25.05 -16.44 -16.13
C VAL A 18 -24.11 -15.85 -15.08
N SER A 19 -23.09 -16.63 -14.72
CA SER A 19 -21.95 -16.14 -13.98
C SER A 19 -21.17 -15.22 -14.92
N LEU A 20 -21.36 -13.89 -14.81
CA LEU A 20 -20.41 -12.94 -15.39
C LEU A 20 -19.07 -13.12 -14.66
N ALA A 21 -18.25 -14.05 -15.14
CA ALA A 21 -16.87 -14.18 -14.74
C ALA A 21 -16.14 -12.93 -15.24
N ALA A 22 -16.01 -11.92 -14.38
CA ALA A 22 -15.07 -10.84 -14.61
C ALA A 22 -13.69 -11.48 -14.86
N PRO A 23 -12.93 -11.03 -15.88
CA PRO A 23 -11.69 -11.69 -16.25
C PRO A 23 -10.73 -11.66 -15.07
N ALA A 24 -10.28 -12.84 -14.63
CA ALA A 24 -9.28 -13.00 -13.57
C ALA A 24 -7.98 -12.22 -13.85
N ALA A 25 -7.75 -11.82 -15.11
CA ALA A 25 -6.65 -10.96 -15.53
C ALA A 25 -6.72 -9.50 -15.03
N ALA A 26 -7.90 -9.00 -14.64
CA ALA A 26 -8.05 -7.67 -14.06
C ALA A 26 -7.65 -7.60 -12.56
N GLN A 27 -7.39 -8.74 -11.91
CA GLN A 27 -7.11 -8.81 -10.47
C GLN A 27 -5.63 -8.60 -10.09
N ASN A 28 -4.72 -8.50 -11.06
CA ASN A 28 -3.28 -8.44 -10.81
C ASN A 28 -2.60 -7.10 -11.16
N CYS A 29 -3.38 -6.07 -11.52
CA CYS A 29 -2.87 -4.72 -11.76
C CYS A 29 -3.02 -3.83 -10.50
N TRP A 30 -2.22 -2.77 -10.43
CA TRP A 30 -2.28 -1.79 -9.36
C TRP A 30 -3.37 -0.76 -9.66
N ASN A 31 -4.41 -0.69 -8.84
CA ASN A 31 -5.42 0.38 -8.95
C ASN A 31 -4.89 1.69 -8.35
N GLY A 32 -5.54 2.81 -8.67
CA GLY A 32 -5.09 4.14 -8.23
C GLY A 32 -4.98 4.29 -6.69
N ALA A 33 -5.84 3.63 -5.93
CA ALA A 33 -5.77 3.65 -4.46
C ALA A 33 -4.52 2.92 -3.95
N ALA A 34 -4.21 1.74 -4.50
CA ALA A 34 -3.01 0.98 -4.15
C ALA A 34 -1.73 1.73 -4.56
N VAL A 35 -1.73 2.40 -5.72
CA VAL A 35 -0.61 3.25 -6.14
C VAL A 35 -0.43 4.40 -5.15
N LYS A 36 -1.48 5.16 -4.82
CA LYS A 36 -1.39 6.26 -3.85
C LYS A 36 -0.87 5.78 -2.50
N ALA A 37 -1.38 4.65 -2.01
CA ALA A 37 -0.93 4.05 -0.77
C ALA A 37 0.56 3.63 -0.82
N ALA A 38 1.02 3.11 -1.96
CA ALA A 38 2.44 2.78 -2.17
C ALA A 38 3.30 4.04 -2.11
N LYS A 39 2.88 5.16 -2.72
CA LYS A 39 3.62 6.43 -2.66
C LYS A 39 3.78 6.92 -1.22
N VAL A 40 2.71 6.90 -0.43
CA VAL A 40 2.75 7.30 0.98
C VAL A 40 3.64 6.35 1.79
N ARG A 41 3.56 5.04 1.52
CA ARG A 41 4.42 4.06 2.17
C ARG A 41 5.89 4.22 1.81
N ASP A 42 6.20 4.56 0.56
CA ASP A 42 7.58 4.78 0.11
C ASP A 42 8.18 6.01 0.79
N MET A 43 7.41 7.10 0.90
CA MET A 43 7.79 8.27 1.68
C MET A 43 8.03 7.94 3.16
N GLN A 44 7.10 7.24 3.82
CA GLN A 44 7.29 6.81 5.21
C GLN A 44 8.57 5.97 5.35
N THR A 45 8.82 5.09 4.37
CA THR A 45 10.00 4.20 4.37
C THR A 45 11.29 5.00 4.21
N LEU A 46 11.33 5.99 3.32
CA LEU A 46 12.44 6.94 3.20
C LEU A 46 12.74 7.62 4.54
N LEU A 47 11.71 8.19 5.19
CA LEU A 47 11.89 8.90 6.47
C LEU A 47 12.35 7.96 7.59
N MET A 48 11.83 6.74 7.63
CA MET A 48 12.25 5.71 8.59
C MET A 48 13.71 5.31 8.36
N VAL A 49 14.12 5.06 7.12
CA VAL A 49 15.51 4.73 6.79
C VAL A 49 16.43 5.90 7.15
N GLY A 50 16.04 7.14 6.83
CA GLY A 50 16.76 8.34 7.26
C GLY A 50 16.91 8.44 8.77
N ALA A 51 15.84 8.18 9.54
CA ALA A 51 15.89 8.19 11.00
C ALA A 51 16.90 7.17 11.55
N LEU A 52 17.03 6.00 10.92
CA LEU A 52 18.00 4.98 11.31
C LEU A 52 19.43 5.35 10.93
N GLN A 53 19.64 5.84 9.70
CA GLN A 53 20.97 6.10 9.15
C GLN A 53 21.58 7.41 9.65
N CYS A 54 20.76 8.41 9.94
CA CYS A 54 21.19 9.76 10.30
C CYS A 54 21.23 10.01 11.81
N ARG A 55 20.97 8.99 12.64
CA ARG A 55 20.86 9.09 14.12
C ARG A 55 22.07 9.69 14.83
N SER A 56 23.24 9.65 14.20
CA SER A 56 24.51 10.15 14.76
C SER A 56 24.99 11.43 14.06
N THR A 57 24.15 12.05 13.24
CA THR A 57 24.46 13.30 12.54
C THR A 57 23.87 14.50 13.27
N ALA A 58 24.21 15.72 12.84
CA ALA A 58 23.62 16.96 13.38
C ALA A 58 22.16 17.21 12.95
N HIS A 59 21.60 16.37 12.08
CA HIS A 59 20.23 16.52 11.55
C HIS A 59 19.27 15.58 12.29
N ASP A 60 18.26 16.15 12.97
CA ASP A 60 17.30 15.38 13.78
C ASP A 60 16.20 14.70 12.93
N VAL A 61 16.58 13.72 12.11
CA VAL A 61 15.59 12.97 11.32
C VAL A 61 14.66 12.15 12.23
N LEU A 62 15.18 11.59 13.33
CA LEU A 62 14.42 10.70 14.21
C LEU A 62 13.30 11.44 14.95
N GLY A 63 13.56 12.62 15.50
CA GLY A 63 12.56 13.45 16.18
C GLY A 63 11.43 13.88 15.23
N HIS A 64 11.80 14.35 14.03
CA HIS A 64 10.82 14.74 13.02
C HIS A 64 10.01 13.53 12.50
N TYR A 65 10.64 12.39 12.25
CA TYR A 65 9.96 11.15 11.84
C TYR A 65 8.96 10.67 12.91
N ASN A 66 9.36 10.66 14.17
CA ASN A 66 8.47 10.26 15.27
C ASN A 66 7.25 11.18 15.38
N ARG A 67 7.44 12.50 15.18
CA ARG A 67 6.33 13.46 15.10
C ARG A 67 5.41 13.15 13.92
N PHE A 68 5.97 12.92 12.73
CA PHE A 68 5.22 12.52 11.54
C PHE A 68 4.35 11.27 11.79
N VAL A 69 4.94 10.19 12.33
CA VAL A 69 4.20 8.95 12.62
C VAL A 69 3.10 9.19 13.66
N LYS A 70 3.38 9.98 14.71
CA LYS A 70 2.38 10.30 15.74
C LYS A 70 1.20 11.08 15.17
N THR A 71 1.47 12.12 14.38
CA THR A 71 0.45 12.99 13.76
C THR A 71 -0.38 12.20 12.75
N HIS A 72 0.26 11.39 11.91
CA HIS A 72 -0.38 10.74 10.75
C HIS A 72 -0.70 9.27 10.94
N ARG A 73 -0.68 8.76 12.18
CA ARG A 73 -0.87 7.33 12.51
C ARG A 73 -2.08 6.67 11.81
N ALA A 74 -3.21 7.38 11.78
CA ALA A 74 -4.45 6.85 11.21
C ALA A 74 -4.37 6.77 9.68
N ALA A 75 -3.77 7.78 9.04
CA ALA A 75 -3.56 7.78 7.59
C ALA A 75 -2.55 6.71 7.17
N ILE A 76 -1.44 6.58 7.90
CA ILE A 76 -0.43 5.52 7.69
C ILE A 76 -1.08 4.13 7.77
N SER A 77 -1.90 3.89 8.80
CA SER A 77 -2.61 2.62 8.94
C SER A 77 -3.56 2.35 7.77
N ALA A 78 -4.36 3.34 7.37
CA ALA A 78 -5.29 3.20 6.26
C ALA A 78 -4.58 2.87 4.93
N HIS A 79 -3.49 3.55 4.61
CA HIS A 79 -2.68 3.26 3.42
C HIS A 79 -2.04 1.87 3.49
N ASN A 80 -1.54 1.47 4.67
CA ASN A 80 -1.01 0.12 4.89
C ASN A 80 -2.09 -0.96 4.68
N ASP A 81 -3.32 -0.73 5.10
CA ASP A 81 -4.43 -1.69 4.94
C ASP A 81 -4.89 -1.81 3.48
N ILE A 82 -4.85 -0.70 2.71
CA ILE A 82 -5.05 -0.73 1.26
C ILE A 82 -4.00 -1.62 0.59
N LEU A 83 -2.73 -1.47 0.94
CA LEU A 83 -1.64 -2.28 0.39
C LEU A 83 -1.80 -3.76 0.74
N LYS A 84 -2.05 -4.08 2.01
CA LYS A 84 -2.31 -5.47 2.43
C LYS A 84 -3.48 -6.07 1.66
N THR A 85 -4.57 -5.31 1.49
CA THR A 85 -5.74 -5.74 0.71
C THR A 85 -5.39 -6.01 -0.74
N HIS A 86 -4.55 -5.17 -1.37
CA HIS A 86 -4.07 -5.40 -2.74
C HIS A 86 -3.34 -6.75 -2.85
N PHE A 87 -2.39 -7.03 -1.95
CA PHE A 87 -1.65 -8.29 -1.96
C PHE A 87 -2.53 -9.51 -1.64
N VAL A 88 -3.49 -9.38 -0.71
CA VAL A 88 -4.44 -10.45 -0.39
C VAL A 88 -5.34 -10.78 -1.59
N ARG A 89 -5.88 -9.77 -2.28
CA ARG A 89 -6.74 -9.99 -3.46
C ARG A 89 -6.00 -10.68 -4.61
N ALA A 90 -4.70 -10.42 -4.75
CA ALA A 90 -3.84 -11.08 -5.72
C ALA A 90 -3.42 -12.51 -5.31
N GLY A 91 -3.86 -13.02 -4.15
CA GLY A 91 -3.42 -14.32 -3.60
C GLY A 91 -1.97 -14.32 -3.11
N LYS A 92 -1.40 -13.15 -2.85
CA LYS A 92 0.03 -12.91 -2.59
C LYS A 92 0.29 -12.18 -1.28
N ALA A 93 -0.49 -12.48 -0.24
CA ALA A 93 -0.40 -11.81 1.06
C ALA A 93 1.04 -11.76 1.63
N ARG A 94 1.82 -12.83 1.43
CA ARG A 94 3.21 -12.95 1.88
C ARG A 94 4.19 -12.03 1.13
N ASP A 95 3.84 -11.57 -0.07
CA ASP A 95 4.70 -10.69 -0.87
C ASP A 95 4.69 -9.25 -0.36
N TYR A 96 3.75 -8.89 0.53
CA TYR A 96 3.70 -7.58 1.16
C TYR A 96 4.99 -7.24 1.93
N ASP A 97 5.52 -8.18 2.72
CA ASP A 97 6.74 -7.95 3.50
C ASP A 97 7.96 -7.83 2.59
N ARG A 98 8.01 -8.59 1.50
CA ARG A 98 9.05 -8.46 0.46
C ARG A 98 8.96 -7.09 -0.21
N PHE A 99 7.76 -6.62 -0.51
CA PHE A 99 7.52 -5.28 -1.06
C PHE A 99 8.01 -4.18 -0.10
N ALA A 100 7.65 -4.25 1.19
CA ALA A 100 8.12 -3.31 2.21
C ALA A 100 9.65 -3.31 2.37
N THR A 101 10.25 -4.49 2.37
CA THR A 101 11.71 -4.66 2.45
C THR A 101 12.41 -4.10 1.21
N ALA A 102 11.84 -4.31 0.01
CA ALA A 102 12.40 -3.79 -1.24
C ALA A 102 12.42 -2.25 -1.29
N MET A 103 11.38 -1.59 -0.77
CA MET A 103 11.35 -0.14 -0.60
C MET A 103 12.43 0.34 0.37
N ALA A 104 12.56 -0.30 1.54
CA ALA A 104 13.58 0.07 2.53
C ALA A 104 14.99 -0.05 1.93
N ASN A 105 15.28 -1.16 1.25
CA ASN A 105 16.55 -1.36 0.56
C ASN A 105 16.79 -0.35 -0.57
N GLY A 106 15.73 0.20 -1.18
CA GLY A 106 15.82 1.26 -2.19
C GLY A 106 16.39 2.57 -1.63
N HIS A 107 16.09 2.87 -0.36
CA HIS A 107 16.58 4.08 0.33
C HIS A 107 17.88 3.85 1.10
N SER A 108 18.38 2.60 1.18
CA SER A 108 19.55 2.27 1.99
C SER A 108 20.86 2.89 1.51
N ALA A 109 20.95 3.32 0.25
CA ALA A 109 22.18 3.87 -0.35
C ALA A 109 22.60 5.25 0.23
N GLY A 110 21.75 5.91 1.02
CA GLY A 110 22.02 7.22 1.63
C GLY A 110 22.89 7.20 2.89
N ALA A 111 23.30 6.01 3.37
CA ALA A 111 23.97 5.88 4.67
C ALA A 111 25.29 6.66 4.73
N GLY A 112 25.41 7.57 5.69
CA GLY A 112 26.62 8.39 5.88
C GLY A 112 26.75 9.58 4.91
N ASN A 113 25.79 9.82 4.02
CA ASN A 113 25.77 11.01 3.17
C ASN A 113 25.14 12.21 3.93
N PRO A 114 25.90 13.30 4.21
CA PRO A 114 25.36 14.46 4.92
C PRO A 114 24.20 15.14 4.19
N ALA A 115 24.22 15.18 2.86
CA ALA A 115 23.15 15.78 2.06
C ALA A 115 21.84 15.00 2.23
N PHE A 116 21.91 13.67 2.18
CA PHE A 116 20.75 12.81 2.43
C PHE A 116 20.12 13.07 3.81
N CYS A 117 20.94 13.19 4.85
CA CYS A 117 20.44 13.46 6.21
C CYS A 117 19.80 14.83 6.34
N LYS A 118 20.39 15.86 5.72
CA LYS A 118 19.83 17.22 5.68
C LYS A 118 18.48 17.25 4.96
N GLU A 119 18.42 16.67 3.76
CA GLU A 119 17.22 16.66 2.92
C GLU A 119 16.10 15.84 3.56
N THR A 120 16.43 14.69 4.14
CA THR A 120 15.45 13.84 4.81
C THR A 120 14.93 14.48 6.09
N ALA A 121 15.77 15.19 6.85
CA ALA A 121 15.33 15.96 8.01
C ALA A 121 14.35 17.08 7.60
N ALA A 122 14.69 17.85 6.56
CA ALA A 122 13.82 18.91 6.05
C ALA A 122 12.47 18.37 5.56
N LEU A 123 12.48 17.23 4.85
CA LEU A 123 11.25 16.57 4.44
C LEU A 123 10.43 16.10 5.65
N ALA A 124 11.07 15.41 6.61
CA ALA A 124 10.41 14.91 7.81
C ALA A 124 9.78 16.04 8.64
N GLU A 125 10.49 17.15 8.79
CA GLU A 125 10.02 18.36 9.47
C GLU A 125 8.79 18.94 8.76
N GLN A 126 8.89 19.13 7.44
CA GLN A 126 7.79 19.63 6.62
C GLN A 126 6.54 18.74 6.77
N VAL A 127 6.63 17.44 6.48
CA VAL A 127 5.45 16.57 6.46
C VAL A 127 4.84 16.33 7.84
N ALA A 128 5.62 16.50 8.91
CA ALA A 128 5.11 16.42 10.27
C ALA A 128 4.16 17.57 10.64
N GLY A 129 4.29 18.73 9.98
CA GLY A 129 3.46 19.92 10.20
C GLY A 129 2.28 20.08 9.24
N LEU A 130 2.14 19.22 8.25
CA LEU A 130 1.12 19.32 7.21
C LEU A 130 -0.16 18.53 7.52
N SER A 131 -1.25 18.88 6.83
CA SER A 131 -2.48 18.08 6.82
C SER A 131 -2.29 16.78 6.05
N ARG A 132 -3.21 15.81 6.27
CA ARG A 132 -3.19 14.52 5.54
C ARG A 132 -3.18 14.69 4.01
N SER A 133 -4.02 15.58 3.48
CA SER A 133 -4.11 15.81 2.03
C SER A 133 -2.84 16.40 1.45
N GLU A 134 -2.16 17.27 2.18
CA GLU A 134 -0.89 17.86 1.77
C GLU A 134 0.25 16.82 1.80
N VAL A 135 0.27 15.96 2.82
CA VAL A 135 1.19 14.81 2.89
C VAL A 135 0.99 13.87 1.69
N GLU A 136 -0.26 13.55 1.35
CA GLU A 136 -0.56 12.74 0.16
C GLU A 136 -0.13 13.42 -1.14
N ALA A 137 -0.30 14.74 -1.26
CA ALA A 137 0.15 15.51 -2.43
C ALA A 137 1.69 15.52 -2.56
N ILE A 138 2.42 15.62 -1.44
CA ILE A 138 3.88 15.51 -1.41
C ILE A 138 4.33 14.10 -1.80
N ALA A 139 3.67 13.07 -1.28
CA ALA A 139 3.95 11.70 -1.68
C ALA A 139 3.69 11.50 -3.19
N ASP A 140 2.60 12.07 -3.72
CA ASP A 140 2.20 11.91 -5.11
C ASP A 140 3.23 12.46 -6.10
N ARG A 141 3.77 13.67 -5.79
CA ARG A 141 4.76 14.36 -6.62
C ARG A 141 6.18 13.79 -6.49
N MET A 142 6.57 13.31 -5.31
CA MET A 142 7.95 12.83 -5.07
C MET A 142 8.15 11.38 -5.49
N PHE A 143 7.13 10.54 -5.36
CA PHE A 143 7.22 9.09 -5.59
C PHE A 143 6.38 8.69 -6.79
N THR A 144 6.75 9.17 -7.99
CA THR A 144 5.98 8.93 -9.22
C THR A 144 5.90 7.44 -9.61
N ALA A 145 6.96 6.67 -9.32
CA ALA A 145 7.03 5.23 -9.55
C ALA A 145 7.62 4.51 -8.32
N PRO A 146 6.83 4.28 -7.25
CA PRO A 146 7.33 3.61 -6.05
C PRO A 146 7.84 2.21 -6.37
N LYS A 147 8.94 1.83 -5.71
CA LYS A 147 9.59 0.54 -5.99
C LYS A 147 8.66 -0.63 -5.69
N GLY A 148 8.50 -1.54 -6.66
CA GLY A 148 7.65 -2.72 -6.52
C GLY A 148 6.19 -2.50 -6.93
N VAL A 149 5.79 -1.28 -7.33
CA VAL A 149 4.53 -1.03 -8.02
C VAL A 149 4.65 -1.57 -9.45
N GLY A 150 3.75 -2.48 -9.82
CA GLY A 150 3.67 -3.09 -11.15
C GLY A 150 2.81 -2.28 -12.12
N ARG A 151 2.36 -2.92 -13.20
CA ARG A 151 1.42 -2.28 -14.15
C ARG A 151 0.16 -1.79 -13.44
N THR A 152 -0.22 -0.56 -13.73
CA THR A 152 -1.47 0.02 -13.24
C THR A 152 -2.66 -0.43 -14.07
N CYS A 153 -3.84 -0.50 -13.45
CA CYS A 153 -5.08 -0.74 -14.18
C CYS A 153 -5.40 0.50 -15.02
N SER A 154 -5.69 0.31 -16.31
CA SER A 154 -6.17 1.35 -17.22
C SER A 154 -7.64 1.68 -16.97
#